data_AF-A0A1W0WEK5-F1
#
_entry.id   AF-A0A1W0WEK5-F1
#
_cell.length_a   1.000
_cell.length_b   1.000
_cell.length_c   1.000
_cell.angle_alpha   90.00
_cell.angle_beta   90.00
_cell.angle_gamma   90.00
#
_symmetry.space_group_name_H-M   'P 1'
#
loop_
_entity.id
_entity.type
_entity.pdbx_description
1 polymer ?
#
loop_
_entity_poly.entity_id
_entity_poly.type
_entity_poly.pdbx_seq_one_letter_code
_entity_poly.pdbx_strand_id
1 'polypeptide(L)'
;MDVSTISTTTRVSPMAADLTSTALPVNAAKAVVITTTAPAETFVKLQQTKLDHPKLKFLLGIGGKSSEVLGKTASDRLIRSKFLATILRDLRNWNLDALQKHLQCRIPIMTLNIKESMAENLSSLGISRSKLVLGIPFYGRGWILKDVEKHDLGAGAASRVYSGNHTKESGVWAYYEICQAIKNEGATYHFDEEIAASYAYTPLWWIGYNDVATVRTKVS
;
A
#
# COMPACT_ATOMS: atom_id res chain seq x y z
N MET A 1 7.91 29.81 -44.75
CA MET A 1 9.25 29.50 -45.29
C MET A 1 10.17 30.62 -44.84
N ASP A 2 11.33 30.26 -44.28
CA ASP A 2 12.48 31.05 -43.74
C ASP A 2 12.20 32.09 -42.63
N VAL A 3 12.70 31.98 -41.39
CA VAL A 3 14.06 31.81 -40.77
C VAL A 3 14.80 33.15 -40.56
N SER A 4 14.91 33.56 -39.29
CA SER A 4 16.06 34.19 -38.59
C SER A 4 15.51 34.85 -37.31
N THR A 5 15.97 34.54 -36.09
CA THR A 5 17.22 35.03 -35.52
C THR A 5 17.59 34.21 -34.26
N ILE A 6 18.88 33.91 -34.12
CA ILE A 6 19.52 33.21 -32.99
C ILE A 6 19.93 34.23 -31.91
N SER A 7 19.79 33.88 -30.61
CA SER A 7 20.79 34.26 -29.58
C SER A 7 20.80 33.25 -28.41
N THR A 8 21.92 32.55 -28.31
CA THR A 8 22.55 31.86 -27.15
C THR A 8 22.83 32.87 -26.01
N THR A 9 23.08 32.58 -24.72
CA THR A 9 23.45 31.44 -23.83
C THR A 9 23.26 31.99 -22.38
N THR A 10 23.13 31.25 -21.26
CA THR A 10 24.13 30.38 -20.63
C THR A 10 23.57 29.70 -19.35
N ARG A 11 23.81 28.38 -19.24
CA ARG A 11 24.09 27.54 -18.05
C ARG A 11 23.20 27.57 -16.79
N VAL A 12 22.51 26.44 -16.58
CA VAL A 12 22.72 25.56 -15.41
C VAL A 12 22.96 24.14 -15.94
N SER A 13 24.01 23.46 -15.47
CA SER A 13 24.46 22.12 -15.93
C SER A 13 24.13 21.06 -14.85
N PRO A 14 24.35 19.74 -15.06
CA PRO A 14 23.30 18.85 -15.58
C PRO A 14 23.13 17.58 -14.71
N MET A 15 21.90 17.13 -14.50
CA MET A 15 21.65 15.70 -14.26
C MET A 15 20.22 15.30 -14.67
N ALA A 16 19.82 15.79 -15.84
CA ALA A 16 18.80 15.14 -16.65
C ALA A 16 19.56 14.37 -17.75
N ALA A 17 19.89 13.11 -17.47
CA ALA A 17 20.19 12.14 -18.51
C ALA A 17 18.92 11.29 -18.63
N ASP A 18 18.07 11.63 -19.59
CA ASP A 18 18.02 10.93 -20.87
C ASP A 18 17.22 9.62 -20.75
N LEU A 19 15.90 9.75 -20.89
CA LEU A 19 14.97 8.64 -21.07
C LEU A 19 14.78 8.31 -22.57
N THR A 20 15.67 8.77 -23.46
CA THR A 20 15.59 8.45 -24.89
C THR A 20 16.70 7.49 -25.32
N SER A 21 16.31 6.23 -25.49
CA SER A 21 16.80 5.35 -26.57
C SER A 21 18.31 5.46 -26.93
N THR A 22 19.18 4.92 -26.09
CA THR A 22 20.48 4.41 -26.56
C THR A 22 20.40 2.89 -26.69
N ALA A 23 20.52 2.41 -27.94
CA ALA A 23 20.56 0.99 -28.27
C ALA A 23 21.66 0.28 -27.45
N LEU A 24 21.25 -0.71 -26.64
CA LEU A 24 22.18 -1.63 -26.00
C LEU A 24 22.74 -2.58 -27.06
N PRO A 25 24.03 -2.96 -26.98
CA PRO A 25 24.63 -3.90 -27.92
C PRO A 25 23.88 -5.24 -27.90
N VAL A 26 23.68 -5.78 -29.10
CA VAL A 26 23.04 -7.06 -29.40
C VAL A 26 23.88 -8.20 -28.80
N ASN A 27 23.80 -8.39 -27.48
CA ASN A 27 24.13 -9.61 -26.70
C ASN A 27 24.09 -9.42 -25.16
N ALA A 28 23.62 -8.30 -24.63
CA ALA A 28 23.41 -8.15 -23.19
C ALA A 28 22.09 -8.81 -22.75
N ALA A 29 22.20 -9.99 -22.16
CA ALA A 29 21.10 -10.79 -21.60
C ALA A 29 20.12 -9.97 -20.73
N LYS A 30 18.94 -9.64 -21.29
CA LYS A 30 17.71 -9.11 -20.66
C LYS A 30 17.96 -8.53 -19.26
N ALA A 31 18.27 -7.24 -19.20
CA ALA A 31 18.24 -6.49 -17.95
C ALA A 31 16.81 -6.56 -17.39
N VAL A 32 16.65 -6.99 -16.13
CA VAL A 32 15.39 -6.85 -15.42
C VAL A 32 15.28 -5.38 -15.05
N VAL A 33 14.54 -4.62 -15.85
CA VAL A 33 14.18 -3.23 -15.56
C VAL A 33 13.03 -3.25 -14.57
N ILE A 34 13.28 -2.78 -13.35
CA ILE A 34 12.22 -2.56 -12.37
C ILE A 34 11.58 -1.23 -12.73
N THR A 35 10.40 -1.28 -13.35
CA THR A 35 9.60 -0.09 -13.61
C THR A 35 8.86 0.28 -12.33
N THR A 36 9.14 1.48 -11.80
CA THR A 36 8.34 2.03 -10.72
C THR A 36 7.09 2.64 -11.32
N THR A 37 5.91 2.41 -10.75
CA THR A 37 4.71 3.17 -11.08
C THR A 37 4.74 4.57 -10.47
N ALA A 38 5.63 4.81 -9.51
CA ALA A 38 5.83 6.10 -8.88
C ALA A 38 6.57 7.07 -9.85
N PRO A 39 6.06 8.29 -10.04
CA PRO A 39 6.78 9.35 -10.75
C PRO A 39 8.11 9.69 -10.07
N ALA A 40 9.14 10.05 -10.84
CA ALA A 40 10.48 10.38 -10.32
C ALA A 40 10.45 11.51 -9.27
N GLU A 41 9.55 12.48 -9.44
CA GLU A 41 9.30 13.56 -8.46
C GLU A 41 8.95 13.06 -7.06
N THR A 42 8.38 11.85 -6.93
CA THR A 42 8.07 11.24 -5.64
C THR A 42 9.36 10.98 -4.87
N PHE A 43 10.36 10.39 -5.53
CA PHE A 43 11.64 10.08 -4.89
C PHE A 43 12.42 11.34 -4.52
N VAL A 44 12.33 12.39 -5.33
CA VAL A 44 12.93 13.70 -5.00
C VAL A 44 12.29 14.27 -3.72
N LYS A 45 10.95 14.20 -3.60
CA LYS A 45 10.26 14.63 -2.37
C LYS A 45 10.68 13.82 -1.15
N LEU A 46 10.80 12.49 -1.29
CA LEU A 46 11.28 11.63 -0.20
C LEU A 46 12.69 12.01 0.27
N GLN A 47 13.59 12.33 -0.66
CA GLN A 47 14.94 12.78 -0.35
C GLN A 47 14.92 14.10 0.44
N GLN A 48 14.09 15.07 0.04
CA GLN A 48 13.93 16.32 0.78
C GLN A 48 13.41 16.06 2.20
N THR A 49 12.38 15.23 2.35
CA THR A 49 11.84 14.86 3.68
C THR A 49 12.89 14.19 4.57
N LYS A 50 13.85 13.45 3.99
CA LYS A 50 14.97 12.85 4.73
C LYS A 50 15.94 13.89 5.28
N LEU A 51 16.11 15.02 4.58
CA LEU A 51 16.92 16.14 5.06
C LEU A 51 16.25 16.83 6.26
N ASP A 52 14.93 17.03 6.16
CA ASP A 52 14.14 17.67 7.22
C ASP A 52 13.97 16.76 8.45
N HIS A 53 14.01 15.43 8.25
CA HIS A 53 13.84 14.42 9.28
C HIS A 53 14.92 13.33 9.20
N PRO A 54 16.15 13.58 9.70
CA PRO A 54 17.29 12.69 9.50
C PRO A 54 17.16 11.30 10.15
N LYS A 55 16.21 11.13 11.08
CA LYS A 55 15.90 9.83 11.70
C LYS A 55 14.95 8.97 10.86
N LEU A 56 14.24 9.56 9.89
CA LEU A 56 13.27 8.84 9.07
C LEU A 56 13.97 7.88 8.10
N LYS A 57 13.36 6.72 7.89
CA LYS A 57 13.85 5.66 7.00
C LYS A 57 12.83 5.38 5.93
N PHE A 58 13.28 5.36 4.67
CA PHE A 58 12.45 5.07 3.52
C PHE A 58 12.79 3.70 2.96
N LEU A 59 11.76 2.86 2.83
CA LEU A 59 11.90 1.50 2.31
C LEU A 59 11.25 1.39 0.94
N LEU A 60 11.92 0.71 0.02
CA LEU A 60 11.35 0.37 -1.29
C LEU A 60 10.47 -0.87 -1.16
N GLY A 61 9.16 -0.70 -1.32
CA GLY A 61 8.21 -1.81 -1.38
C GLY A 61 8.26 -2.53 -2.72
N ILE A 62 8.49 -3.85 -2.72
CA ILE A 62 8.41 -4.71 -3.92
C ILE A 62 7.35 -5.80 -3.75
N GLY A 63 6.47 -5.96 -4.73
CA GLY A 63 5.38 -6.95 -4.72
C GLY A 63 4.01 -6.35 -4.97
N GLY A 64 2.96 -6.97 -4.41
CA GLY A 64 1.56 -6.60 -4.65
C GLY A 64 0.71 -7.80 -5.08
N LYS A 65 -0.49 -7.53 -5.65
CA LYS A 65 -1.44 -8.57 -6.13
C LYS A 65 -0.89 -9.45 -7.27
N SER A 66 0.31 -9.18 -7.80
CA SER A 66 0.97 -9.91 -8.91
C SER A 66 2.14 -10.78 -8.42
N SER A 67 1.83 -11.97 -7.89
CA SER A 67 2.80 -12.90 -7.28
C SER A 67 3.69 -13.67 -8.28
N GLU A 68 3.32 -13.72 -9.56
CA GLU A 68 3.94 -14.62 -10.54
C GLU A 68 5.39 -14.23 -10.92
N VAL A 69 5.66 -12.93 -11.03
CA VAL A 69 6.98 -12.40 -11.42
C VAL A 69 8.02 -12.62 -10.32
N LEU A 70 7.61 -12.51 -9.06
CA LEU A 70 8.50 -12.75 -7.91
C LEU A 70 8.82 -14.23 -7.72
N GLY A 71 7.90 -15.14 -8.04
CA GLY A 71 8.15 -16.58 -7.98
C GLY A 71 9.26 -17.01 -8.93
N LYS A 72 9.20 -16.57 -10.20
CA LYS A 72 10.23 -16.84 -11.22
C LYS A 72 11.58 -16.20 -10.88
N THR A 73 11.56 -14.99 -10.32
CA THR A 73 12.77 -14.30 -9.85
C THR A 73 13.42 -15.05 -8.70
N ALA A 74 12.63 -15.67 -7.80
CA ALA A 74 13.14 -16.38 -6.64
C ALA A 74 13.71 -17.78 -6.97
N SER A 75 13.24 -18.46 -8.00
CA SER A 75 13.67 -19.83 -8.32
C SER A 75 15.03 -19.90 -9.04
N ASP A 76 15.37 -18.93 -9.88
CA ASP A 76 16.59 -18.96 -10.69
C ASP A 76 17.75 -18.15 -10.08
N ARG A 77 18.94 -18.76 -9.93
CA ARG A 77 20.12 -18.12 -9.32
C ARG A 77 20.60 -16.89 -10.10
N LEU A 78 20.64 -16.97 -11.42
CA LEU A 78 21.14 -15.88 -12.27
C LEU A 78 20.15 -14.71 -12.26
N ILE A 79 18.85 -15.00 -12.29
CA ILE A 79 17.81 -13.97 -12.19
C ILE A 79 17.83 -13.32 -10.80
N ARG A 80 17.98 -14.09 -9.72
CA ARG A 80 18.16 -13.56 -8.35
C ARG A 80 19.36 -12.60 -8.27
N SER A 81 20.52 -12.98 -8.81
CA SER A 81 21.71 -12.13 -8.77
C SER A 81 21.53 -10.82 -9.54
N LYS A 82 20.93 -10.88 -10.73
CA LYS A 82 20.60 -9.67 -11.51
C LYS A 82 19.62 -8.78 -10.78
N PHE A 83 18.58 -9.37 -10.18
CA PHE A 83 17.59 -8.66 -9.39
C PHE A 83 18.22 -7.92 -8.22
N LEU A 84 19.10 -8.58 -7.45
CA LEU A 84 19.81 -7.96 -6.34
C LEU A 84 20.70 -6.79 -6.79
N ALA A 85 21.42 -6.94 -7.91
CA ALA A 85 22.25 -5.87 -8.45
C ALA A 85 21.41 -4.63 -8.84
N THR A 86 20.26 -4.85 -9.49
CA THR A 86 19.33 -3.76 -9.83
C THR A 86 18.79 -3.06 -8.59
N ILE A 87 18.31 -3.81 -7.59
CA ILE A 87 17.79 -3.22 -6.34
C ILE A 87 18.86 -2.42 -5.62
N LEU A 88 20.08 -2.93 -5.48
CA LEU A 88 21.16 -2.21 -4.81
C LEU A 88 21.51 -0.90 -5.50
N ARG A 89 21.49 -0.89 -6.84
CA ARG A 89 21.68 0.33 -7.63
C ARG A 89 20.55 1.33 -7.35
N ASP A 90 19.30 0.89 -7.41
CA ASP A 90 18.15 1.78 -7.27
C ASP A 90 18.03 2.34 -5.84
N LEU A 91 18.33 1.53 -4.82
CA LEU A 91 18.39 1.98 -3.42
C LEU A 91 19.44 3.10 -3.23
N ARG A 92 20.61 2.96 -3.85
CA ARG A 92 21.67 3.99 -3.80
C ARG A 92 21.27 5.25 -4.56
N ASN A 93 20.79 5.10 -5.79
CA ASN A 93 20.41 6.23 -6.65
C ASN A 93 19.33 7.09 -6.00
N TRP A 94 18.36 6.46 -5.32
CA TRP A 94 17.26 7.17 -4.68
C TRP A 94 17.47 7.47 -3.18
N ASN A 95 18.62 7.13 -2.61
CA ASN A 95 18.93 7.31 -1.18
C ASN A 95 17.89 6.66 -0.24
N LEU A 96 17.46 5.44 -0.59
CA LEU A 96 16.54 4.62 0.20
C LEU A 96 17.32 3.73 1.17
N ASP A 97 16.73 3.46 2.33
CA ASP A 97 17.42 2.81 3.46
C ASP A 97 17.34 1.28 3.42
N ALA A 98 16.24 0.72 2.91
CA ALA A 98 16.08 -0.73 2.81
C ALA A 98 15.01 -1.14 1.78
N LEU A 99 14.89 -2.45 1.58
CA LEU A 99 13.88 -3.09 0.75
C LEU A 99 12.81 -3.73 1.64
N GLN A 100 11.54 -3.57 1.29
CA GLN A 100 10.41 -4.24 1.92
C GLN A 100 9.69 -5.14 0.90
N LYS A 101 9.64 -6.45 1.16
CA LYS A 101 8.94 -7.39 0.29
C LYS A 101 7.50 -7.60 0.74
N HIS A 102 6.55 -7.35 -0.15
CA HIS A 102 5.14 -7.66 0.04
C HIS A 102 4.79 -8.96 -0.71
N LEU A 103 4.81 -10.08 -0.01
CA LEU A 103 4.28 -11.34 -0.53
C LEU A 103 2.90 -11.58 0.07
N GLN A 104 1.86 -11.51 -0.75
CA GLN A 104 0.51 -11.89 -0.32
C GLN A 104 0.39 -13.41 -0.34
N CYS A 105 0.53 -14.03 0.84
CA CYS A 105 0.22 -15.44 1.05
C CYS A 105 -1.16 -15.57 1.66
N ARG A 106 -1.96 -16.54 1.19
CA ARG A 106 -3.21 -16.92 1.84
C ARG A 106 -2.86 -17.81 3.03
N ILE A 107 -2.48 -17.21 4.15
CA ILE A 107 -2.45 -17.93 5.42
C ILE A 107 -3.91 -18.11 5.83
N PRO A 108 -4.41 -19.35 6.03
CA PRO A 108 -5.71 -19.56 6.62
C PRO A 108 -5.66 -19.10 8.08
N ILE A 109 -5.91 -17.81 8.31
CA ILE A 109 -6.09 -17.28 9.66
C ILE A 109 -7.51 -17.65 10.07
N MET A 110 -7.64 -18.57 11.03
CA MET A 110 -8.93 -19.09 11.52
C MET A 110 -9.59 -18.15 12.55
N THR A 111 -8.93 -17.06 12.91
CA THR A 111 -9.41 -16.07 13.90
C THR A 111 -9.36 -14.65 13.33
N LEU A 112 -10.47 -13.90 13.45
CA LEU A 112 -10.65 -12.59 12.82
C LEU A 112 -10.02 -11.42 13.61
N ASN A 113 -9.38 -11.69 14.74
CA ASN A 113 -9.09 -10.67 15.75
C ASN A 113 -7.58 -10.40 15.83
N ILE A 114 -7.20 -9.13 15.60
CA ILE A 114 -5.80 -8.68 15.50
C ILE A 114 -5.10 -8.68 16.87
N LYS A 115 -5.82 -8.40 17.96
CA LYS A 115 -5.20 -8.08 19.25
C LYS A 115 -4.37 -9.21 19.83
N GLU A 116 -4.95 -10.39 19.98
CA GLU A 116 -4.30 -11.46 20.74
C GLU A 116 -3.97 -12.64 19.82
N SER A 117 -4.95 -13.10 19.05
CA SER A 117 -4.82 -14.35 18.32
C SER A 117 -3.71 -14.34 17.27
N MET A 118 -3.54 -13.28 16.48
CA MET A 118 -2.52 -13.28 15.42
C MET A 118 -1.09 -13.18 15.98
N ALA A 119 -0.85 -12.29 16.93
CA ALA A 119 0.48 -12.11 17.51
C ALA A 119 0.91 -13.34 18.32
N GLU A 120 -0.02 -13.96 19.05
CA GLU A 120 0.22 -15.20 19.80
C GLU A 120 0.47 -16.39 18.88
N ASN A 121 -0.34 -16.55 17.82
CA ASN A 121 -0.14 -17.60 16.83
C ASN A 121 1.21 -17.47 16.13
N LEU A 122 1.65 -16.26 15.77
CA LEU A 122 2.96 -16.06 15.16
C LEU A 122 4.09 -16.29 16.18
N SER A 123 3.87 -15.92 17.44
CA SER A 123 4.83 -16.18 18.53
C SER A 123 5.00 -17.67 18.78
N SER A 124 3.91 -18.46 18.77
CA SER A 124 3.97 -19.92 18.95
C SER A 124 4.67 -20.63 17.79
N LEU A 125 4.66 -20.03 16.60
CA LEU A 125 5.47 -20.46 15.45
C LEU A 125 6.94 -19.99 15.50
N GLY A 126 7.38 -19.38 16.62
CA GLY A 126 8.77 -18.98 16.85
C GLY A 126 9.13 -17.58 16.34
N ILE A 127 8.16 -16.76 15.93
CA ILE A 127 8.42 -15.38 15.51
C ILE A 127 8.48 -14.48 16.75
N SER A 128 9.66 -13.90 17.01
CA SER A 128 9.83 -12.94 18.11
C SER A 128 8.85 -11.77 17.99
N ARG A 129 8.11 -11.47 19.06
CA ARG A 129 7.17 -10.35 19.14
C ARG A 129 7.81 -9.01 18.78
N SER A 130 9.08 -8.80 19.13
CA SER A 130 9.84 -7.59 18.79
C SER A 130 10.10 -7.38 17.29
N LYS A 131 9.83 -8.40 16.46
CA LYS A 131 9.94 -8.34 15.00
C LYS A 131 8.57 -8.23 14.32
N LEU A 132 7.48 -8.26 15.08
CA LEU A 132 6.12 -8.14 14.57
C LEU A 132 5.74 -6.66 14.46
N VAL A 133 5.23 -6.26 13.29
CA VAL A 133 4.62 -4.95 13.06
C VAL A 133 3.17 -5.20 12.64
N LEU A 134 2.24 -4.78 13.48
CA LEU A 134 0.80 -4.94 13.22
C LEU A 134 0.30 -3.77 12.37
N GLY A 135 -0.36 -4.09 11.26
CA GLY A 135 -0.95 -3.10 10.37
C GLY A 135 -2.32 -2.64 10.84
N ILE A 136 -2.55 -1.33 10.83
CA ILE A 136 -3.86 -0.72 11.09
C ILE A 136 -4.42 -0.18 9.76
N PRO A 137 -5.54 -0.72 9.24
CA PRO A 137 -6.10 -0.24 7.99
C PRO A 137 -6.89 1.06 8.20
N PHE A 138 -6.52 2.11 7.46
CA PHE A 138 -7.24 3.39 7.38
C PHE A 138 -8.35 3.39 6.32
N TYR A 139 -8.97 2.24 6.11
CA TYR A 139 -10.09 2.03 5.21
C TYR A 139 -11.04 1.01 5.82
N GLY A 140 -12.29 1.00 5.36
CA GLY A 140 -13.30 0.02 5.73
C GLY A 140 -13.63 -0.93 4.59
N ARG A 141 -14.25 -2.05 4.95
CA ARG A 141 -14.89 -2.97 3.99
C ARG A 141 -16.38 -2.95 4.21
N GLY A 142 -17.13 -2.77 3.12
CA GLY A 142 -18.56 -2.54 3.20
C GLY A 142 -19.38 -3.38 2.23
N TRP A 143 -20.65 -3.53 2.58
CA TRP A 143 -21.65 -4.36 1.92
C TRP A 143 -22.98 -3.63 1.79
N ILE A 144 -23.76 -4.00 0.79
CA ILE A 144 -25.18 -3.70 0.71
C ILE A 144 -25.93 -4.78 1.50
N LEU A 145 -26.76 -4.37 2.44
CA LEU A 145 -27.53 -5.27 3.29
C LEU A 145 -28.61 -5.98 2.46
N LYS A 146 -28.83 -7.27 2.74
CA LYS A 146 -29.90 -8.06 2.11
C LYS A 146 -31.26 -7.78 2.75
N ASP A 147 -31.27 -7.45 4.02
CA ASP A 147 -32.45 -7.20 4.84
C ASP A 147 -32.21 -5.88 5.59
N VAL A 148 -33.04 -4.87 5.32
CA VAL A 148 -32.84 -3.49 5.78
C VAL A 148 -32.99 -3.34 7.29
N GLU A 149 -33.66 -4.31 7.93
CA GLU A 149 -33.86 -4.37 9.38
C GLU A 149 -32.76 -5.15 10.09
N LYS A 150 -31.80 -5.73 9.36
CA LYS A 150 -30.70 -6.53 9.92
C LYS A 150 -29.36 -5.88 9.63
N HIS A 151 -28.80 -5.25 10.64
CA HIS A 151 -27.56 -4.48 10.56
C HIS A 151 -26.47 -4.94 11.54
N ASP A 152 -26.77 -5.96 12.34
CA ASP A 152 -25.81 -6.52 13.30
C ASP A 152 -24.66 -7.25 12.60
N LEU A 153 -23.60 -7.52 13.35
CA LEU A 153 -22.49 -8.33 12.86
C LEU A 153 -22.98 -9.69 12.35
N GLY A 154 -22.56 -10.06 11.14
CA GLY A 154 -23.03 -11.28 10.49
C GLY A 154 -24.34 -11.14 9.71
N ALA A 155 -24.92 -9.94 9.63
CA ALA A 155 -26.06 -9.67 8.76
C ALA A 155 -25.78 -10.07 7.30
N GLY A 156 -26.81 -10.56 6.61
CA GLY A 156 -26.70 -11.01 5.23
C GLY A 156 -26.37 -9.87 4.28
N ALA A 157 -25.38 -10.06 3.41
CA ALA A 157 -25.01 -9.11 2.37
C ALA A 157 -25.55 -9.53 0.99
N ALA A 158 -26.15 -8.58 0.27
CA ALA A 158 -26.56 -8.76 -1.12
C ALA A 158 -25.39 -8.57 -2.09
N SER A 159 -24.54 -7.58 -1.82
CA SER A 159 -23.38 -7.26 -2.65
C SER A 159 -22.34 -6.45 -1.86
N ARG A 160 -21.23 -6.11 -2.49
CA ARG A 160 -20.27 -5.12 -1.97
C ARG A 160 -20.89 -3.73 -2.04
N VAL A 161 -20.57 -2.88 -1.08
CA VAL A 161 -20.98 -1.47 -1.17
C VAL A 161 -20.41 -0.83 -2.45
N TYR A 162 -21.11 0.17 -2.98
CA TYR A 162 -20.67 0.93 -4.14
C TYR A 162 -19.29 1.56 -3.90
N SER A 163 -18.57 1.87 -4.98
CA SER A 163 -17.23 2.46 -4.87
C SER A 163 -17.28 3.84 -4.24
N GLY A 164 -16.29 4.15 -3.41
CA GLY A 164 -16.12 5.48 -2.83
C GLY A 164 -15.81 6.53 -3.90
N ASN A 165 -16.12 7.79 -3.59
CA ASN A 165 -15.89 8.92 -4.49
C ASN A 165 -14.42 9.15 -4.85
N HIS A 166 -13.49 8.62 -4.05
CA HIS A 166 -12.06 8.77 -4.20
C HIS A 166 -11.34 7.43 -4.29
N THR A 167 -11.72 6.42 -3.51
CA THR A 167 -11.08 5.09 -3.61
C THR A 167 -11.38 4.40 -4.93
N LYS A 168 -12.56 4.64 -5.52
CA LYS A 168 -13.01 4.05 -6.78
C LYS A 168 -12.97 2.51 -6.81
N GLU A 169 -12.96 1.86 -5.66
CA GLU A 169 -12.97 0.39 -5.51
C GLU A 169 -14.26 -0.05 -4.81
N SER A 170 -15.04 -0.94 -5.44
CA SER A 170 -16.26 -1.47 -4.82
C SER A 170 -15.94 -2.30 -3.57
N GLY A 171 -16.69 -2.06 -2.50
CA GLY A 171 -16.52 -2.70 -1.21
C GLY A 171 -15.42 -2.08 -0.34
N VAL A 172 -14.82 -0.95 -0.74
CA VAL A 172 -13.76 -0.27 0.00
C VAL A 172 -13.98 1.23 0.04
N TRP A 173 -14.10 1.79 1.24
CA TRP A 173 -14.08 3.24 1.47
C TRP A 173 -12.90 3.61 2.37
N ALA A 174 -12.21 4.70 2.05
CA ALA A 174 -11.20 5.29 2.91
C ALA A 174 -11.86 5.88 4.16
N TYR A 175 -11.11 5.99 5.27
CA TYR A 175 -11.64 6.50 6.54
C TYR A 175 -12.38 7.83 6.40
N TYR A 176 -11.86 8.77 5.60
CA TYR A 176 -12.51 10.06 5.38
C TYR A 176 -13.81 9.96 4.58
N GLU A 177 -13.95 9.01 3.66
CA GLU A 177 -15.19 8.77 2.92
C GLU A 177 -16.26 8.19 3.87
N ILE A 178 -15.85 7.33 4.79
CA ILE A 178 -16.73 6.79 5.84
C ILE A 178 -17.22 7.91 6.75
N CYS A 179 -16.33 8.79 7.22
CA CYS A 179 -16.72 9.95 8.04
C CYS A 179 -17.70 10.87 7.30
N GLN A 180 -17.50 11.08 6.00
CA GLN A 180 -18.42 11.87 5.18
C GLN A 180 -19.78 11.18 5.02
N ALA A 181 -19.81 9.88 4.75
CA ALA A 181 -21.05 9.11 4.62
C ALA A 181 -21.86 9.12 5.93
N ILE A 182 -21.19 8.90 7.07
CA ILE A 182 -21.84 8.97 8.40
C ILE A 182 -22.51 10.34 8.61
N LYS A 183 -21.78 11.42 8.32
CA LYS A 183 -22.29 12.78 8.51
C LYS A 183 -23.43 13.14 7.55
N ASN A 184 -23.30 12.78 6.28
CA ASN A 184 -24.19 13.24 5.22
C ASN A 184 -25.45 12.36 5.09
N GLU A 185 -25.35 11.07 5.39
CA GLU A 185 -26.45 10.11 5.24
C GLU A 185 -27.13 9.76 6.57
N GLY A 186 -26.65 10.33 7.69
CA GLY A 186 -27.19 10.07 9.02
C GLY A 186 -27.00 8.62 9.47
N ALA A 187 -25.90 7.99 9.07
CA ALA A 187 -25.64 6.61 9.39
C ALA A 187 -25.45 6.40 10.90
N THR A 188 -25.98 5.30 11.42
CA THR A 188 -25.71 4.88 12.78
C THR A 188 -24.31 4.29 12.84
N TYR A 189 -23.55 4.61 13.89
CA TYR A 189 -22.24 4.02 14.14
C TYR A 189 -22.26 3.26 15.46
N HIS A 190 -21.51 2.16 15.51
CA HIS A 190 -21.33 1.33 16.68
C HIS A 190 -19.87 1.00 16.85
N PHE A 191 -19.43 1.05 18.10
CA PHE A 191 -18.13 0.55 18.52
C PHE A 191 -18.35 -0.68 19.38
N ASP A 192 -17.73 -1.79 19.00
CA ASP A 192 -17.75 -3.04 19.74
C ASP A 192 -16.42 -3.18 20.49
N GLU A 193 -16.51 -3.10 21.83
CA GLU A 193 -15.37 -3.19 22.74
C GLU A 193 -14.75 -4.59 22.77
N GLU A 194 -15.56 -5.64 22.64
CA GLU A 194 -15.13 -7.04 22.75
C GLU A 194 -14.18 -7.40 21.60
N ILE A 195 -14.54 -6.99 20.39
CA ILE A 195 -13.72 -7.24 19.20
C ILE A 195 -12.82 -6.06 18.81
N ALA A 196 -12.87 -4.96 19.56
CA ALA A 196 -12.16 -3.71 19.29
C ALA A 196 -12.32 -3.24 17.82
N ALA A 197 -13.55 -3.21 17.33
CA ALA A 197 -13.89 -2.84 15.96
C ALA A 197 -15.09 -1.90 15.92
N SER A 198 -15.12 -1.03 14.90
CA SER A 198 -16.26 -0.15 14.67
C SER A 198 -16.94 -0.51 13.36
N TYR A 199 -18.24 -0.28 13.31
CA TYR A 199 -19.00 -0.35 12.07
C TYR A 199 -20.02 0.77 12.01
N ALA A 200 -20.40 1.13 10.79
CA ALA A 200 -21.46 2.09 10.53
C ALA A 200 -22.44 1.51 9.52
N TYR A 201 -23.70 1.89 9.62
CA TYR A 201 -24.72 1.42 8.71
C TYR A 201 -25.85 2.41 8.50
N THR A 202 -26.52 2.23 7.37
CA THR A 202 -27.86 2.71 7.05
C THR A 202 -28.75 1.49 6.79
N PRO A 203 -30.06 1.65 6.53
CA PRO A 203 -30.89 0.53 6.06
C PRO A 203 -30.37 -0.10 4.76
N LEU A 204 -29.55 0.62 3.97
CA LEU A 204 -29.03 0.14 2.68
C LEU A 204 -27.64 -0.50 2.79
N TRP A 205 -26.72 0.12 3.52
CA TRP A 205 -25.31 -0.27 3.50
C TRP A 205 -24.75 -0.44 4.91
N TRP A 206 -23.71 -1.25 5.01
CA TRP A 206 -22.97 -1.52 6.23
C TRP A 206 -21.47 -1.45 5.92
N ILE A 207 -20.67 -0.85 6.79
CA ILE A 207 -19.21 -0.78 6.65
C ILE A 207 -18.48 -0.98 7.97
N GLY A 208 -17.56 -1.94 8.00
CA GLY A 208 -16.67 -2.19 9.13
C GLY A 208 -15.35 -1.47 8.91
N TYR A 209 -14.86 -0.75 9.91
CA TYR A 209 -13.70 0.14 9.80
C TYR A 209 -12.96 0.32 11.14
N ASN A 210 -11.86 1.08 11.10
CA ASN A 210 -11.18 1.54 12.30
C ASN A 210 -11.42 3.04 12.46
N ASP A 211 -11.96 3.44 13.61
CA ASP A 211 -12.04 4.82 14.07
C ASP A 211 -10.94 5.15 15.10
N VAL A 212 -10.98 6.35 15.65
CA VAL A 212 -10.04 6.80 16.67
C VAL A 212 -10.07 5.90 17.93
N ALA A 213 -11.23 5.41 18.34
CA ALA A 213 -11.36 4.57 19.53
C ALA A 213 -10.71 3.19 19.30
N THR A 214 -11.03 2.52 18.20
CA THR A 214 -10.43 1.23 17.82
C THR A 214 -8.91 1.32 17.67
N VAL A 215 -8.40 2.41 17.10
CA VAL A 215 -6.95 2.63 16.97
C VAL A 215 -6.31 2.79 18.34
N ARG A 216 -6.87 3.63 19.22
CA ARG A 216 -6.37 3.78 20.61
C ARG A 216 -6.33 2.45 21.33
N THR A 217 -7.40 1.68 21.23
CA THR A 217 -7.52 0.36 21.85
C THR A 217 -6.50 -0.63 21.28
N LYS A 218 -6.11 -0.54 20.01
CA LYS A 218 -5.14 -1.44 19.36
C LYS A 218 -3.68 -1.09 19.60
N VAL A 219 -3.38 0.16 19.96
CA VAL A 219 -2.00 0.64 20.17
C VAL A 219 -1.62 0.81 21.64
N SER A 220 -2.58 0.65 22.56
CA SER A 220 -2.36 0.56 24.01
C SER A 220 -1.76 -0.79 24.39
#